data_AF-A0A8S3ZKG2-F1
#
_entry.id   AF-A0A8S3ZKG2-F1
#
_cell.length_a   1.000
_cell.length_b   1.000
_cell.length_c   1.000
_cell.angle_alpha   90.00
_cell.angle_beta   90.00
_cell.angle_gamma   90.00
#
_symmetry.space_group_name_H-M   'P 1'
#
loop_
_entity.id
_entity.type
_entity.pdbx_description
1 polymer ?
#
loop_
_entity_poly.entity_id
_entity_poly.type
_entity_poly.pdbx_seq_one_letter_code
_entity_poly.pdbx_strand_id
1 'polypeptide(L)'
;HVKGRVLVSLADGTVAIFHRAADGQWDLLNYHLIDLGRPKQSIRCMTVVAGKYVWCGYKSKVHVINPQTMAIEKIFDAHPRKESQVRQLCWLGDGVWVSIRLDSTLRLYHAYTYQHLQDVDIEPYVSKMLGTGKLGFSFVRITAMLISCNRLWIGTGNGVIISVPLSE
;
A
#
# COMPACT_ATOMS: atom_id res chain seq x y z
N HIS A 1 3.33 14.28 -4.53
CA HIS A 1 4.15 15.27 -3.81
C HIS A 1 3.53 15.50 -2.45
N VAL A 2 4.32 15.47 -1.38
CA VAL A 2 3.88 15.74 0.00
C VAL A 2 4.86 16.70 0.64
N LYS A 3 4.38 17.84 1.15
CA LYS A 3 5.18 18.85 1.87
C LYS A 3 6.52 19.25 1.21
N GLY A 4 6.52 19.58 -0.08
CA GLY A 4 7.75 19.97 -0.80
C GLY A 4 8.55 18.81 -1.38
N ARG A 5 8.13 17.55 -1.16
CA ARG A 5 8.91 16.34 -1.47
C ARG A 5 8.21 15.42 -2.45
N VAL A 6 8.99 14.76 -3.30
CA VAL A 6 8.54 13.64 -4.15
C VAL A 6 9.32 12.41 -3.73
N LEU A 7 8.60 11.34 -3.38
CA LEU A 7 9.18 10.07 -2.99
C LEU A 7 8.93 9.06 -4.10
N VAL A 8 9.94 8.25 -4.40
CA VAL A 8 9.92 7.26 -5.49
C VAL A 8 10.40 5.93 -4.94
N SER A 9 9.55 4.91 -5.02
CA SER A 9 9.87 3.53 -4.66
C SER A 9 10.64 2.84 -5.79
N LEU A 10 11.83 2.33 -5.51
CA LEU A 10 12.68 1.68 -6.51
C LEU A 10 12.62 0.14 -6.43
N ALA A 11 13.02 -0.50 -7.53
CA ALA A 11 13.02 -1.95 -7.66
C ALA A 11 14.11 -2.65 -6.82
N ASP A 12 15.09 -1.90 -6.33
CA ASP A 12 16.22 -2.40 -5.57
C ASP A 12 16.03 -2.29 -4.05
N GLY A 13 14.83 -1.92 -3.58
CA GLY A 13 14.52 -1.82 -2.15
C GLY A 13 14.85 -0.46 -1.54
N THR A 14 15.21 0.53 -2.35
CA THR A 14 15.46 1.90 -1.89
C THR A 14 14.33 2.86 -2.24
N VAL A 15 14.17 3.91 -1.44
CA VAL A 15 13.27 5.04 -1.71
C VAL A 15 14.11 6.27 -1.99
N ALA A 16 13.94 6.85 -3.18
CA ALA A 16 14.53 8.13 -3.53
C ALA A 16 13.58 9.27 -3.14
N ILE A 17 14.13 10.32 -2.51
CA ILE A 17 13.39 11.51 -2.08
C ILE A 17 14.00 12.73 -2.75
N PHE A 18 13.22 13.33 -3.65
CA PHE A 18 13.54 14.57 -4.33
C PHE A 18 12.88 15.74 -3.61
N HIS A 19 13.49 16.92 -3.73
CA HIS A 19 13.01 18.11 -3.07
C HIS A 19 13.29 19.38 -3.85
N ARG A 20 12.62 20.45 -3.44
CA ARG A 20 12.90 21.78 -3.96
C ARG A 20 14.10 22.40 -3.24
N ALA A 21 14.85 23.23 -3.96
CA ALA A 21 15.89 24.09 -3.42
C ALA A 21 15.26 25.33 -2.75
N ALA A 22 16.11 26.18 -2.14
CA ALA A 22 15.67 27.36 -1.41
C ALA A 22 14.93 28.40 -2.29
N ASP A 23 15.19 28.38 -3.60
CA ASP A 23 14.51 29.21 -4.61
C ASP A 23 13.15 28.65 -5.05
N GLY A 24 12.74 27.49 -4.52
CA GLY A 24 11.49 26.81 -4.85
C GLY A 24 11.53 25.98 -6.13
N GLN A 25 12.65 25.94 -6.86
CA GLN A 25 12.84 25.06 -8.02
C GLN A 25 13.20 23.64 -7.58
N TRP A 26 13.01 22.64 -8.45
CA TRP A 26 13.45 21.28 -8.15
C TRP A 26 14.98 21.20 -8.14
N ASP A 27 15.55 20.63 -7.08
CA ASP A 27 16.96 20.24 -7.07
C ASP A 27 17.12 18.99 -7.93
N LEU A 28 17.69 19.16 -9.13
CA LEU A 28 17.93 18.08 -10.09
C LEU A 28 19.26 17.37 -9.86
N LEU A 29 20.12 17.89 -8.97
CA LEU A 29 21.47 17.39 -8.73
C LEU A 29 21.52 16.52 -7.48
N ASN A 30 20.68 16.82 -6.49
CA ASN A 30 20.67 16.12 -5.21
C ASN A 30 19.34 15.40 -4.96
N TYR A 31 19.45 14.23 -4.34
CA TYR A 31 18.32 13.47 -3.81
C TYR A 31 18.77 12.66 -2.62
N HIS A 32 17.83 12.32 -1.75
CA HIS A 32 18.11 11.48 -0.59
C HIS A 32 17.69 10.03 -0.86
N LEU A 33 18.47 9.06 -0.40
CA LEU A 33 18.16 7.63 -0.53
C LEU A 33 17.94 7.00 0.84
N ILE A 34 16.84 6.26 0.96
CA ILE A 34 16.54 5.43 2.13
C ILE A 34 16.55 3.96 1.70
N ASP A 35 17.38 3.12 2.32
CA ASP A 35 17.35 1.67 2.13
C ASP A 35 16.34 1.03 3.09
N LEU A 36 15.37 0.26 2.56
CA LEU A 36 14.36 -0.41 3.38
C LEU A 36 14.82 -1.78 3.92
N GLY A 37 16.05 -2.20 3.60
CA GLY A 37 16.74 -3.33 4.20
C GLY A 37 16.93 -4.54 3.27
N ARG A 38 17.75 -5.50 3.73
CA ARG A 38 18.15 -6.70 2.97
C ARG A 38 17.28 -7.94 3.26
N PRO A 39 17.26 -8.96 2.37
CA PRO A 39 17.75 -8.92 0.98
C PRO A 39 16.94 -7.93 0.13
N LYS A 40 17.56 -7.32 -0.89
CA LYS A 40 16.91 -6.32 -1.74
C LYS A 40 15.75 -6.94 -2.54
N GLN A 41 14.59 -6.27 -2.55
CA GLN A 41 13.42 -6.62 -3.36
C GLN A 41 12.76 -5.36 -3.92
N SER A 42 11.87 -5.49 -4.89
CA SER A 42 11.13 -4.34 -5.40
C SER A 42 10.10 -3.85 -4.39
N ILE A 43 10.10 -2.54 -4.15
CA ILE A 43 9.02 -1.86 -3.43
C ILE A 43 7.85 -1.71 -4.40
N ARG A 44 6.69 -2.25 -4.03
CA ARG A 44 5.55 -2.42 -4.96
C ARG A 44 4.46 -1.39 -4.82
N CYS A 45 4.38 -0.73 -3.68
CA CYS A 45 3.36 0.28 -3.41
C CYS A 45 3.84 1.31 -2.42
N MET A 46 3.28 2.50 -2.55
CA MET A 46 3.50 3.64 -1.69
C MET A 46 2.24 4.50 -1.68
N THR A 47 1.87 5.06 -0.53
CA THR A 47 0.79 6.05 -0.46
C THR A 47 1.06 7.12 0.60
N VAL A 48 0.49 8.31 0.41
CA VAL A 48 0.51 9.38 1.41
C VAL A 48 -0.62 9.12 2.40
N VAL A 49 -0.31 9.19 3.69
CA VAL A 49 -1.25 8.93 4.80
C VAL A 49 -1.34 10.18 5.66
N ALA A 50 -2.58 10.63 5.91
CA ALA A 50 -2.90 11.80 6.74
C ALA A 50 -2.16 13.10 6.36
N GLY A 51 -1.75 13.24 5.09
CA GLY A 51 -0.94 14.37 4.60
C GLY A 51 0.41 14.55 5.30
N LYS A 52 0.81 13.59 6.16
CA LYS A 52 1.96 13.73 7.07
C LYS A 52 3.05 12.72 6.76
N TYR A 53 2.68 11.46 6.60
CA TYR A 53 3.62 10.35 6.40
C TYR A 53 3.41 9.70 5.03
N VAL A 54 4.42 8.96 4.59
CA VAL A 54 4.35 8.11 3.41
C VAL A 54 4.54 6.67 3.85
N TRP A 55 3.58 5.82 3.55
CA TRP A 55 3.66 4.39 3.84
C TRP A 55 4.11 3.64 2.60
N CYS A 56 5.10 2.76 2.76
CA CYS A 56 5.66 1.93 1.70
C CYS A 56 5.49 0.45 2.04
N GLY A 57 4.93 -0.33 1.11
CA GLY A 57 4.88 -1.78 1.24
C GLY A 57 6.19 -2.40 0.75
N TYR A 58 6.92 -3.05 1.67
CA TYR A 58 8.18 -3.74 1.38
C TYR A 58 8.21 -5.11 2.05
N LYS A 59 8.22 -6.18 1.24
CA LYS A 59 8.04 -7.57 1.72
C LYS A 59 6.76 -7.68 2.55
N SER A 60 6.78 -8.40 3.67
CA SER A 60 5.65 -8.55 4.58
C SER A 60 5.41 -7.34 5.48
N LYS A 61 6.14 -6.23 5.28
CA LYS A 61 6.16 -5.08 6.19
C LYS A 61 5.67 -3.80 5.53
N VAL A 62 5.18 -2.90 6.36
CA VAL A 62 4.94 -1.50 6.01
C VAL A 62 6.01 -0.64 6.68
N HIS A 63 6.66 0.22 5.88
CA HIS A 63 7.63 1.21 6.32
C HIS A 63 6.97 2.59 6.28
N VAL A 64 6.95 3.28 7.41
CA VAL A 64 6.40 4.62 7.56
C VAL A 64 7.55 5.63 7.48
N ILE A 65 7.55 6.43 6.42
CA ILE A 65 8.59 7.41 6.14
C ILE A 65 8.04 8.81 6.41
N ASN A 66 8.82 9.61 7.12
CA ASN A 66 8.55 11.02 7.28
C ASN A 66 9.27 11.80 6.16
N PRO A 67 8.52 12.45 5.25
CA PRO A 67 9.11 13.13 4.11
C PRO A 67 9.93 14.36 4.50
N GLN A 68 9.68 14.96 5.68
CA GLN A 68 10.42 16.16 6.13
C GLN A 68 11.76 15.80 6.73
N THR A 69 11.80 14.80 7.63
CA THR A 69 13.04 14.29 8.24
C THR A 69 13.79 13.34 7.31
N MET A 70 13.14 12.87 6.24
CA MET A 70 13.68 11.91 5.28
C MET A 70 14.16 10.62 5.96
N ALA A 71 13.44 10.18 7.00
CA ALA A 71 13.78 9.01 7.80
C ALA A 71 12.58 8.05 7.96
N ILE A 72 12.88 6.79 8.27
CA ILE A 72 11.88 5.80 8.66
C ILE A 72 11.51 6.05 10.13
N GLU A 73 10.24 6.33 10.39
CA GLU A 73 9.70 6.56 11.74
C GLU A 73 9.21 5.27 12.38
N LYS A 74 8.65 4.37 11.56
CA LYS A 74 8.07 3.12 12.04
C LYS A 74 8.18 2.02 10.98
N ILE A 75 8.33 0.80 11.46
CA ILE A 75 8.19 -0.42 10.68
C ILE A 75 7.28 -1.35 11.46
N PHE A 76 6.34 -1.99 10.78
CA PHE A 76 5.50 -3.03 11.36
C PHE A 76 5.20 -4.14 10.34
N ASP A 77 4.95 -5.34 10.83
CA ASP A 77 4.58 -6.48 10.00
C ASP A 77 3.11 -6.34 9.59
N ALA A 78 2.87 -6.26 8.27
CA ALA A 78 1.53 -6.25 7.69
C ALA A 78 0.97 -7.66 7.48
N HIS A 79 1.86 -8.66 7.47
CA HIS A 79 1.51 -10.07 7.41
C HIS A 79 2.55 -10.88 8.22
N PRO A 80 2.14 -11.87 9.05
CA PRO A 80 3.08 -12.61 9.91
C PRO A 80 4.07 -13.48 9.13
N ARG A 81 3.65 -13.99 7.96
CA ARG A 81 4.51 -14.73 7.03
C ARG A 81 5.46 -13.80 6.27
N LYS A 82 6.77 -14.08 6.31
CA LYS A 82 7.84 -13.22 5.77
C LYS A 82 7.92 -13.21 4.24
N GLU A 83 7.45 -14.28 3.62
CA GLU A 83 7.36 -14.47 2.17
C GLU A 83 6.16 -13.73 1.55
N SER A 84 5.18 -13.36 2.37
CA SER A 84 4.07 -12.51 1.94
C SER A 84 4.58 -11.14 1.53
N GLN A 85 3.95 -10.54 0.53
CA GLN A 85 4.36 -9.24 -0.01
C GLN A 85 3.19 -8.26 0.03
N VAL A 86 3.37 -7.14 0.70
CA VAL A 86 2.42 -6.02 0.65
C VAL A 86 2.32 -5.54 -0.80
N ARG A 87 1.10 -5.50 -1.33
CA ARG A 87 0.87 -5.27 -2.76
C ARG A 87 0.30 -3.89 -3.04
N GLN A 88 -0.64 -3.42 -2.23
CA GLN A 88 -1.33 -2.13 -2.39
C GLN A 88 -1.67 -1.51 -1.04
N LEU A 89 -1.75 -0.18 -1.03
CA LEU A 89 -2.09 0.65 0.12
C LEU A 89 -3.12 1.70 -0.32
N CYS A 90 -4.24 1.81 0.38
CA CYS A 90 -5.23 2.85 0.14
C CYS A 90 -5.67 3.47 1.46
N TRP A 91 -5.55 4.78 1.58
CA TRP A 91 -5.82 5.51 2.81
C TRP A 91 -7.09 6.35 2.69
N LEU A 92 -7.93 6.34 3.75
CA LEU A 92 -9.04 7.26 3.97
C LEU A 92 -9.30 7.41 5.47
N GLY A 93 -9.52 8.65 5.93
CA GLY A 93 -9.80 8.93 7.34
C GLY A 93 -8.69 8.39 8.25
N ASP A 94 -9.09 7.62 9.26
CA ASP A 94 -8.16 6.99 10.21
C ASP A 94 -7.69 5.60 9.76
N GLY A 95 -8.11 5.15 8.57
CA GLY A 95 -7.89 3.80 8.07
C GLY A 95 -6.95 3.73 6.86
N VAL A 96 -6.02 2.78 6.88
CA VAL A 96 -5.21 2.39 5.72
C VAL A 96 -5.50 0.92 5.39
N TRP A 97 -6.11 0.71 4.22
CA TRP A 97 -6.34 -0.61 3.66
C TRP A 97 -5.08 -1.14 2.99
N VAL A 98 -4.76 -2.40 3.25
CA VAL A 98 -3.56 -3.09 2.80
C VAL A 98 -3.96 -4.40 2.14
N SER A 99 -3.50 -4.64 0.92
CA SER A 99 -3.59 -5.97 0.29
C SER A 99 -2.26 -6.71 0.32
N ILE A 100 -2.35 -8.02 0.37
CA ILE A 100 -1.22 -8.93 0.34
C ILE A 100 -1.23 -9.71 -0.98
N ARG A 101 -0.05 -9.88 -1.57
CA ARG A 101 0.12 -10.61 -2.83
C ARG A 101 -0.36 -12.05 -2.68
N LEU A 102 -1.16 -12.50 -3.65
CA LEU A 102 -1.77 -13.83 -3.70
C LEU A 102 -2.74 -14.12 -2.54
N ASP A 103 -3.24 -13.08 -1.88
CA ASP A 103 -4.23 -13.17 -0.80
C ASP A 103 -5.55 -12.51 -1.24
N SER A 104 -6.68 -13.06 -0.83
CA SER A 104 -8.02 -12.49 -1.00
C SER A 104 -8.43 -11.60 0.18
N THR A 105 -7.65 -11.60 1.26
CA THR A 105 -7.95 -10.85 2.47
C THR A 105 -7.36 -9.45 2.41
N LEU A 106 -8.21 -8.44 2.61
CA LEU A 106 -7.81 -7.07 2.89
C LEU A 106 -7.58 -6.88 4.38
N ARG A 107 -6.57 -6.09 4.74
CA ARG A 107 -6.29 -5.72 6.14
C ARG A 107 -6.46 -4.23 6.33
N LEU A 108 -7.14 -3.82 7.39
CA LEU A 108 -7.28 -2.42 7.78
C LEU A 108 -6.35 -2.12 8.96
N TYR A 109 -5.56 -1.07 8.82
CA TYR A 109 -4.69 -0.55 9.87
C TYR A 109 -5.07 0.88 10.24
N HIS A 110 -4.91 1.23 11.52
CA HIS A 110 -5.10 2.58 11.99
C HIS A 110 -3.92 3.48 11.57
N ALA A 111 -4.22 4.63 10.96
CA ALA A 111 -3.24 5.52 10.33
C ALA A 111 -2.22 6.14 11.31
N TYR A 112 -2.60 6.29 12.58
CA TYR A 112 -1.77 6.98 13.58
C TYR A 112 -1.13 6.05 14.61
N THR A 113 -1.83 4.98 14.98
CA THR A 113 -1.34 4.01 15.99
C THR A 113 -0.70 2.78 15.35
N TYR A 114 -0.84 2.62 14.03
CA TYR A 114 -0.35 1.48 13.26
C TYR A 114 -0.94 0.14 13.69
N GLN A 115 -2.01 0.16 14.50
CA GLN A 115 -2.67 -1.04 14.98
C GLN A 115 -3.48 -1.68 13.85
N HIS A 116 -3.42 -3.01 13.79
CA HIS A 116 -4.35 -3.79 12.99
C HIS A 116 -5.75 -3.64 13.58
N LEU A 117 -6.74 -3.37 12.73
CA LEU A 117 -8.13 -3.16 13.12
C LEU A 117 -9.03 -4.32 12.70
N GLN A 118 -8.91 -4.77 11.46
CA GLN A 118 -9.76 -5.84 10.93
C GLN A 118 -9.18 -6.47 9.66
N ASP A 119 -9.64 -7.69 9.38
CA ASP A 119 -9.41 -8.42 8.13
C ASP A 119 -10.76 -8.64 7.41
N VAL A 120 -10.79 -8.44 6.10
CA VAL A 120 -11.99 -8.62 5.25
C VAL A 120 -11.64 -9.51 4.07
N ASP A 121 -12.21 -10.72 4.03
CA ASP A 121 -12.05 -11.63 2.91
C ASP A 121 -13.07 -11.32 1.79
N ILE A 122 -12.56 -11.10 0.57
CA ILE A 122 -13.41 -10.81 -0.59
C ILE A 122 -13.77 -12.05 -1.40
N GLU A 123 -13.13 -13.21 -1.14
CA GLU A 123 -13.31 -14.43 -1.93
C GLU A 123 -14.77 -14.87 -2.04
N PRO A 124 -15.58 -14.92 -0.95
CA PRO A 124 -16.98 -15.35 -1.04
C PRO A 124 -17.82 -14.50 -2.01
N TYR A 125 -17.53 -13.20 -2.10
CA TYR A 125 -18.26 -12.28 -2.97
C TYR A 125 -17.90 -12.47 -4.44
N VAL A 126 -16.62 -12.71 -4.74
CA VAL A 126 -16.15 -12.99 -6.10
C VAL A 126 -16.68 -14.34 -6.58
N SER A 127 -16.56 -15.38 -5.75
CA SER A 127 -16.99 -16.74 -6.08
C SER A 127 -18.49 -16.82 -6.35
N LYS A 128 -19.30 -16.04 -5.62
CA LYS A 128 -20.74 -15.94 -5.88
C LYS A 128 -21.07 -15.34 -7.25
N MET A 129 -20.32 -14.34 -7.71
CA MET A 129 -20.56 -13.69 -9.01
C MET A 129 -20.15 -14.56 -10.20
N LEU A 130 -19.10 -15.36 -10.06
CA LEU A 130 -18.57 -16.21 -11.14
C LEU A 130 -19.34 -17.54 -11.28
N GLY A 131 -20.12 -17.92 -10.27
CA GLY A 131 -20.88 -19.16 -10.25
C GLY A 131 -20.01 -20.40 -10.01
N THR A 132 -20.62 -21.49 -9.55
CA THR A 132 -19.96 -22.78 -9.25
C THR A 132 -19.68 -23.62 -10.52
N GLY A 133 -19.87 -23.04 -11.71
CA GLY A 133 -19.88 -23.74 -12.99
C GLY A 133 -18.51 -23.80 -13.68
N LYS A 134 -17.80 -24.92 -13.52
CA LYS A 134 -16.87 -25.52 -14.51
C LYS A 134 -15.61 -24.75 -14.95
N LEU A 135 -15.14 -23.74 -14.24
CA LEU A 135 -13.77 -23.22 -14.40
C LEU A 135 -13.01 -23.47 -13.10
N GLY A 136 -11.98 -24.33 -13.16
CA GLY A 136 -11.19 -24.73 -12.01
C GLY A 136 -10.79 -23.54 -11.14
N PHE A 137 -11.04 -23.67 -9.83
CA PHE A 137 -10.84 -22.66 -8.79
C PHE A 137 -9.55 -21.85 -8.99
N SER A 138 -9.63 -20.70 -9.66
CA SER A 138 -8.54 -19.75 -9.70
C SER A 138 -8.63 -18.92 -8.43
N PHE A 139 -7.64 -19.07 -7.55
CA PHE A 139 -7.51 -18.28 -6.32
C PHE A 139 -7.82 -16.81 -6.57
N VAL A 140 -8.72 -16.24 -5.77
CA VAL A 140 -9.05 -14.82 -5.84
C VAL A 140 -7.83 -14.03 -5.39
N ARG A 141 -7.36 -13.15 -6.27
CA ARG A 141 -6.18 -12.31 -6.01
C ARG A 141 -6.57 -10.87 -6.20
N ILE A 142 -6.26 -10.04 -5.21
CA ILE A 142 -6.41 -8.60 -5.34
C ILE A 142 -5.29 -8.05 -6.23
N THR A 143 -5.66 -7.38 -7.32
CA THR A 143 -4.73 -6.84 -8.32
C THR A 143 -4.77 -5.32 -8.42
N ALA A 144 -5.90 -4.71 -8.06
CA ALA A 144 -6.12 -3.26 -8.05
C ALA A 144 -6.86 -2.84 -6.76
N MET A 145 -6.47 -1.71 -6.18
CA MET A 145 -7.22 -1.03 -5.13
C MET A 145 -7.20 0.47 -5.37
N LEU A 146 -8.33 1.13 -5.12
CA LEU A 146 -8.45 2.59 -5.17
C LEU A 146 -9.56 3.03 -4.22
N ILE A 147 -9.35 4.13 -3.50
CA ILE A 147 -10.44 4.81 -2.81
C ILE A 147 -10.85 6.01 -3.65
N SER A 148 -12.14 6.08 -4.00
CA SER A 148 -12.73 7.19 -4.74
C SER A 148 -14.23 7.24 -4.47
N CYS A 149 -14.79 8.46 -4.39
CA CYS A 149 -16.22 8.69 -4.13
C CYS A 149 -16.73 7.95 -2.87
N ASN A 150 -15.97 8.04 -1.78
CA ASN A 150 -16.24 7.38 -0.50
C ASN A 150 -16.46 5.85 -0.61
N ARG A 151 -15.77 5.22 -1.56
CA ARG A 151 -15.84 3.78 -1.81
C ARG A 151 -14.45 3.20 -1.98
N LEU A 152 -14.25 2.03 -1.42
CA LEU A 152 -13.09 1.19 -1.72
C LEU A 152 -13.41 0.32 -2.94
N TRP A 153 -12.71 0.60 -4.03
CA TRP A 153 -12.74 -0.17 -5.27
C TRP A 153 -11.66 -1.21 -5.26
N ILE A 154 -12.02 -2.46 -5.57
CA ILE A 154 -11.14 -3.62 -5.51
C ILE A 154 -11.26 -4.37 -6.84
N GLY A 155 -10.18 -4.39 -7.61
CA GLY A 155 -10.07 -5.20 -8.81
C GLY A 155 -9.39 -6.53 -8.51
N THR A 156 -9.89 -7.60 -9.12
CA THR A 156 -9.40 -8.96 -8.90
C THR A 156 -8.77 -9.54 -10.15
N GLY A 157 -7.89 -10.53 -9.98
CA GLY A 157 -7.26 -11.26 -11.07
C GLY A 157 -8.24 -12.07 -11.94
N ASN A 158 -9.47 -12.26 -11.46
CA ASN A 158 -10.52 -13.00 -12.16
C ASN A 158 -11.40 -12.06 -13.02
N GLY A 159 -11.08 -10.76 -13.08
CA GLY A 159 -11.84 -9.77 -13.86
C GLY A 159 -13.06 -9.20 -13.13
N VAL A 160 -13.29 -9.57 -11.88
CA VAL A 160 -14.38 -9.01 -11.05
C VAL A 160 -13.89 -7.73 -10.36
N ILE A 161 -14.73 -6.70 -10.35
CA ILE A 161 -14.53 -5.46 -9.61
C ILE A 161 -15.58 -5.37 -8.50
N ILE A 162 -15.13 -5.18 -7.27
CA ILE A 162 -15.98 -4.99 -6.09
C ILE A 162 -15.88 -3.53 -5.64
N SER A 163 -17.01 -2.97 -5.21
CA SER A 163 -17.06 -1.64 -4.59
C SER A 163 -17.68 -1.77 -3.20
N VAL A 164 -16.93 -1.38 -2.17
CA VAL A 164 -17.39 -1.37 -0.78
C VAL A 164 -17.60 0.08 -0.35
N PRO A 165 -18.80 0.49 0.09
CA PRO A 165 -19.00 1.81 0.66
C PRO A 165 -18.19 1.96 1.94
N LEU A 166 -17.52 3.10 2.10
CA LEU A 166 -16.83 3.45 3.34
C LEU A 166 -17.78 4.36 4.13
N SER A 167 -18.00 4.05 5.41
CA SER A 167 -18.72 4.94 6.31
C SER A 167 -17.84 6.14 6.66
N GLU A 168 -18.46 7.31 6.85
CA GLU A 168 -17.80 8.46 7.48
C GLU A 168 -17.39 8.16 8.93
#